data_AF-L0B0V6-F1
#
_entry.id   AF-L0B0V6-F1
#
_cell.length_a   1.000
_cell.length_b   1.000
_cell.length_c   1.000
_cell.angle_alpha   90.00
_cell.angle_beta   90.00
_cell.angle_gamma   90.00
#
_symmetry.space_group_name_H-M   'P 1'
#
loop_
_entity.id
_entity.type
_entity.pdbx_description
1 polymer ?
#
loop_
_entity_poly.entity_id
_entity_poly.type
_entity_poly.pdbx_seq_one_letter_code
_entity_poly.pdbx_strand_id
1 'polypeptide(L)'
;MSYVQPIGWHNELVPPSLQIFTNGCIFIFNVGENSQRFRLCNKLGLGKIRYIFLTSLNTLTFCGLPSLILSLDGCNVEHVTIFGPPNTRKVVYALLGTFLEL
;
A
#
# COMPACT_ATOMS: atom_id res chain seq x y z
N MET A 1 20.54 -7.56 -3.62
CA MET A 1 20.50 -6.33 -4.45
C MET A 1 19.31 -5.49 -4.04
N SER A 2 19.51 -4.18 -3.92
CA SER A 2 18.45 -3.22 -3.59
C SER A 2 18.12 -2.41 -4.84
N TYR A 3 16.84 -2.12 -5.07
CA TYR A 3 16.42 -1.30 -6.21
C TYR A 3 15.21 -0.44 -5.87
N VAL A 4 15.01 0.60 -6.67
CA VAL A 4 13.87 1.51 -6.61
C VAL A 4 13.12 1.43 -7.94
N GLN A 5 11.80 1.33 -7.88
CA GLN A 5 10.93 1.19 -9.04
C GLN A 5 9.69 2.08 -8.88
N PRO A 6 9.39 2.97 -9.82
CA PRO A 6 8.09 3.66 -9.87
C PRO A 6 6.98 2.67 -10.29
N ILE A 7 5.84 2.74 -9.61
CA ILE A 7 4.71 1.80 -9.77
C ILE A 7 3.50 2.48 -10.44
N GLY A 8 3.45 3.80 -10.43
CA GLY A 8 2.43 4.59 -11.10
C GLY A 8 2.94 5.99 -11.42
N TRP A 9 2.43 6.57 -12.51
CA TRP A 9 2.73 7.96 -12.92
C TRP A 9 1.47 8.73 -13.36
N HIS A 10 0.35 8.03 -13.56
CA HIS A 10 -0.87 8.63 -14.11
C HIS A 10 -1.95 8.74 -13.03
N ASN A 11 -2.28 9.97 -12.66
CA ASN A 11 -3.24 10.29 -11.60
C ASN A 11 -4.61 9.61 -11.75
N GLU A 12 -5.07 9.37 -12.99
CA GLU A 12 -6.41 8.82 -13.25
C GLU A 12 -6.47 7.28 -13.28
N LEU A 13 -5.34 6.60 -13.48
CA LEU A 13 -5.30 5.14 -13.61
C LEU A 13 -4.61 4.49 -12.42
N VAL A 14 -3.34 4.85 -12.22
CA VAL A 14 -2.51 4.39 -11.09
C VAL A 14 -1.76 5.60 -10.57
N PRO A 15 -2.23 6.20 -9.46
CA PRO A 15 -1.61 7.37 -8.88
C PRO A 15 -0.12 7.16 -8.58
N PRO A 16 0.66 8.26 -8.50
CA PRO A 16 2.09 8.19 -8.29
C PRO A 16 2.44 7.44 -7.02
N SER A 17 3.18 6.34 -7.21
CA SER A 17 3.62 5.45 -6.13
C SER A 17 5.01 4.92 -6.42
N LEU A 18 5.78 4.71 -5.36
CA LEU A 18 7.15 4.22 -5.43
C LEU A 18 7.28 2.90 -4.69
N GLN A 19 8.05 1.99 -5.24
CA GLN A 19 8.46 0.77 -4.57
C GLN A 19 9.96 0.76 -4.37
N ILE A 20 10.39 0.39 -3.18
CA ILE A 20 11.79 0.09 -2.87
C ILE A 20 11.85 -1.38 -2.45
N PHE A 21 12.74 -2.14 -3.08
CA PHE A 21 13.06 -3.49 -2.64
C PHE A 21 14.45 -3.47 -2.04
N THR A 22 14.56 -3.89 -0.77
CA THR A 22 15.84 -4.04 -0.08
C THR A 22 15.69 -5.08 1.02
N ASN A 23 16.77 -5.76 1.37
CA ASN A 23 16.80 -6.76 2.45
C ASN A 23 15.65 -7.81 2.37
N GLY A 24 15.28 -8.22 1.15
CA GLY A 24 14.24 -9.23 0.92
C GLY A 24 12.80 -8.75 1.11
N CYS A 25 12.57 -7.49 1.49
CA CYS A 25 11.25 -6.92 1.70
C CYS A 25 10.99 -5.71 0.80
N ILE A 26 9.70 -5.38 0.67
CA ILE A 26 9.19 -4.28 -0.14
C ILE A 26 8.69 -3.17 0.77
N PHE A 27 9.16 -1.97 0.48
CA PHE A 27 8.72 -0.70 1.04
C PHE A 27 7.93 0.02 -0.05
N ILE A 28 6.75 0.53 0.30
CA ILE A 28 5.87 1.22 -0.66
C ILE A 28 5.67 2.65 -0.18
N PHE A 29 5.75 3.60 -1.10
CA PHE A 29 5.35 4.98 -0.87
C PHE A 29 4.08 5.26 -1.67
N ASN A 30 3.04 5.67 -0.94
CA ASN A 30 1.68 5.91 -1.40
C ASN A 30 0.99 4.66 -1.97
N VAL A 31 -0.31 4.57 -1.70
CA VAL A 31 -1.18 3.51 -2.22
C VAL A 31 -2.46 4.17 -2.73
N GLY A 32 -2.39 4.65 -3.96
CA GLY A 32 -3.54 5.19 -4.66
C GLY A 32 -4.49 4.12 -5.15
N GLU A 33 -5.62 4.57 -5.70
CA GLU A 33 -6.59 3.68 -6.34
C GLU A 33 -5.93 2.77 -7.38
N ASN A 34 -6.48 1.56 -7.57
CA ASN A 34 -5.98 0.53 -8.48
C ASN A 34 -4.55 -0.01 -8.22
N SER A 35 -3.82 0.47 -7.21
CA SER A 35 -2.45 0.03 -6.91
C SER A 35 -2.34 -1.48 -6.68
N GLN A 36 -3.33 -2.07 -6.00
CA GLN A 36 -3.42 -3.52 -5.78
C GLN A 36 -3.57 -4.29 -7.10
N ARG A 37 -4.52 -3.89 -7.96
CA ARG A 37 -4.76 -4.51 -9.27
C ARG A 37 -3.52 -4.42 -10.16
N PHE A 38 -2.88 -3.25 -10.22
CA PHE A 38 -1.64 -3.08 -10.98
C PHE A 38 -0.55 -4.04 -10.51
N ARG A 39 -0.38 -4.22 -9.20
CA ARG A 39 0.60 -5.16 -8.63
C ARG A 39 0.31 -6.60 -9.00
N LEU A 40 -0.95 -7.03 -8.91
CA LEU A 40 -1.36 -8.38 -9.28
C LEU A 40 -1.12 -8.66 -10.77
N CYS A 41 -1.52 -7.74 -11.66
CA CYS A 41 -1.31 -7.88 -13.10
C CYS A 41 0.17 -7.99 -13.48
N ASN A 42 1.04 -7.25 -12.79
CA ASN A 42 2.49 -7.25 -13.05
C ASN A 42 3.28 -8.25 -12.17
N LYS A 43 2.59 -9.13 -11.43
CA LYS A 43 3.19 -10.14 -10.53
C LYS A 43 4.19 -9.54 -9.52
N LEU A 44 3.89 -8.32 -9.05
CA LEU A 44 4.68 -7.64 -8.03
C LEU A 44 4.33 -8.25 -6.67
N GLY A 45 5.26 -9.03 -6.10
CA GLY A 45 5.01 -9.90 -4.95
C GLY A 45 4.45 -9.18 -3.72
N LEU A 46 3.14 -9.30 -3.50
CA LEU A 46 2.43 -8.71 -2.35
C LEU A 46 2.94 -9.25 -1.02
N GLY A 47 3.26 -10.55 -0.95
CA GLY A 47 3.73 -11.22 0.26
C GLY A 47 5.05 -10.67 0.85
N LYS A 48 5.79 -9.85 0.10
CA LYS A 48 7.06 -9.23 0.53
C LYS A 48 6.88 -7.83 1.11
N ILE A 49 5.69 -7.25 1.04
CA ILE A 49 5.40 -5.91 1.54
C ILE A 49 5.48 -5.93 3.08
N ARG A 50 6.25 -5.02 3.66
CA ARG A 50 6.40 -4.88 5.12
C ARG A 50 6.18 -3.47 5.62
N TYR A 51 6.49 -2.47 4.80
CA TYR A 51 6.43 -1.07 5.19
C TYR A 51 5.69 -0.24 4.14
N ILE A 52 4.70 0.51 4.59
CA ILE A 52 3.90 1.42 3.74
C ILE A 52 4.08 2.83 4.29
N PHE A 53 4.49 3.76 3.45
CA PHE A 53 4.66 5.17 3.77
C PHE A 53 3.64 6.00 3.00
N LEU A 54 2.79 6.71 3.72
CA LEU A 54 1.83 7.66 3.14
C LEU A 54 2.43 9.05 3.24
N THR A 55 2.59 9.73 2.11
CA THR A 55 3.11 11.11 2.08
C THR A 55 2.05 12.13 2.49
N SER A 56 0.78 11.85 2.21
CA SER A 56 -0.39 12.65 2.59
C SER A 56 -1.61 11.76 2.82
N LEU A 57 -2.68 12.31 3.39
CA LEU A 57 -3.99 11.66 3.50
C LEU A 57 -4.96 12.28 2.49
N ASN A 58 -4.70 12.04 1.20
CA ASN A 58 -5.61 12.42 0.12
C ASN A 58 -6.06 11.17 -0.65
N THR A 59 -7.03 11.34 -1.55
CA THR A 59 -7.59 10.25 -2.35
C THR A 59 -6.51 9.56 -3.21
N LEU A 60 -5.55 10.33 -3.74
CA LEU A 60 -4.48 9.80 -4.59
C LEU A 60 -3.46 8.95 -3.84
N THR A 61 -3.24 9.18 -2.54
CA THR A 61 -2.20 8.49 -1.77
C THR A 61 -2.72 7.38 -0.88
N PHE A 62 -4.01 7.37 -0.54
CA PHE A 62 -4.58 6.48 0.47
C PHE A 62 -5.72 5.58 -0.02
N CYS A 63 -6.44 5.95 -1.08
CA CYS A 63 -7.68 5.27 -1.47
C CYS A 63 -7.52 3.77 -1.76
N GLY A 64 -6.33 3.32 -2.21
CA GLY A 64 -6.06 1.90 -2.46
C GLY A 64 -5.55 1.11 -1.26
N LEU A 65 -5.35 1.76 -0.11
CA LEU A 65 -4.87 1.11 1.10
C LEU A 65 -5.81 0.00 1.61
N PRO A 66 -7.14 0.18 1.68
CA PRO A 66 -8.04 -0.86 2.19
C PRO A 66 -7.97 -2.15 1.37
N SER A 67 -8.01 -2.05 0.03
CA SER A 67 -7.94 -3.21 -0.86
C SER A 67 -6.57 -3.88 -0.84
N LEU A 68 -5.50 -3.10 -0.65
CA LEU A 68 -4.16 -3.63 -0.45
C LEU A 68 -4.08 -4.44 0.86
N ILE A 69 -4.59 -3.91 1.97
CA ILE A 69 -4.58 -4.61 3.27
C ILE A 69 -5.29 -5.96 3.17
N LEU A 70 -6.49 -6.00 2.59
CA LEU A 70 -7.23 -7.25 2.37
C LEU A 70 -6.45 -8.26 1.52
N SER A 71 -5.70 -7.79 0.53
CA SER A 71 -4.86 -8.65 -0.30
C SER A 71 -3.62 -9.17 0.41
N LEU A 72 -3.06 -8.38 1.33
CA LEU A 72 -1.94 -8.78 2.17
C LEU A 72 -2.37 -9.84 3.18
N ASP A 73 -3.57 -9.70 3.74
CA ASP A 73 -4.20 -10.70 4.60
C ASP A 73 -4.38 -12.03 3.87
N GLY A 74 -4.93 -12.00 2.65
CA GLY A 74 -5.02 -13.19 1.79
C GLY A 74 -3.66 -13.81 1.37
N CYS A 75 -2.57 -13.06 1.48
CA CYS A 75 -1.20 -13.55 1.25
C CYS A 75 -0.50 -14.06 2.52
N ASN A 76 -1.20 -14.10 3.66
CA ASN A 76 -0.69 -14.52 4.96
C ASN A 76 0.55 -13.73 5.41
N VAL A 77 0.53 -12.40 5.19
CA VAL A 77 1.62 -11.51 5.60
C VAL A 77 1.52 -11.23 7.10
N GLU A 78 2.50 -11.72 7.87
CA GLU A 78 2.49 -11.64 9.35
C GLU A 78 2.38 -10.22 9.91
N HIS A 79 3.06 -9.23 9.30
CA HIS A 79 3.06 -7.87 9.80
C HIS A 79 3.29 -6.84 8.68
N VAL A 80 2.56 -5.73 8.77
CA VAL A 80 2.69 -4.57 7.89
C VAL A 80 2.66 -3.33 8.77
N THR A 81 3.69 -2.49 8.63
CA THR A 81 3.75 -1.21 9.36
C THR A 81 3.42 -0.07 8.42
N ILE A 82 2.48 0.78 8.83
CA ILE A 82 2.05 1.96 8.07
C ILE A 82 2.57 3.21 8.77
N PHE A 83 3.33 4.00 8.03
CA PHE A 83 3.81 5.33 8.41
C PHE A 83 3.06 6.39 7.61
N GLY A 84 2.84 7.56 8.20
CA GLY A 84 2.20 8.66 7.50
C GLY A 84 2.10 9.92 8.33
N PRO A 85 1.46 10.97 7.78
CA PRO A 85 1.26 12.25 8.45
C PRO A 85 0.35 12.12 9.69
N PRO A 86 0.19 13.19 10.48
CA PRO A 86 -0.75 13.21 11.61
C PRO A 86 -2.13 12.69 11.20
N ASN A 87 -2.81 12.00 12.12
CA ASN A 87 -4.10 11.31 11.93
C ASN A 87 -4.09 10.02 11.10
N THR A 88 -2.95 9.58 10.53
CA THR A 88 -2.88 8.30 9.81
C THR A 88 -3.40 7.14 10.64
N ARG A 89 -3.00 7.08 11.92
CA ARG A 89 -3.46 6.07 12.87
C ARG A 89 -5.00 6.04 12.99
N LYS A 90 -5.62 7.21 13.22
CA LYS A 90 -7.09 7.32 13.39
C LYS A 90 -7.83 6.83 12.16
N VAL A 91 -7.35 7.21 10.98
CA VAL A 91 -7.93 6.85 9.70
C VAL A 91 -7.81 5.34 9.43
N VAL A 92 -6.63 4.76 9.68
CA VAL A 92 -6.42 3.31 9.52
C VAL A 92 -7.29 2.51 10.51
N TYR A 93 -7.40 2.95 11.77
CA TYR A 93 -8.30 2.29 12.73
C TYR A 93 -9.77 2.38 12.32
N ALA A 94 -10.23 3.53 11.83
CA ALA A 94 -11.59 3.68 11.32
C ALA A 94 -11.85 2.74 10.14
N LEU A 95 -10.92 2.67 9.19
CA LEU A 95 -11.00 1.72 8.06
C LEU A 95 -11.06 0.26 8.51
N LEU A 96 -10.17 -0.14 9.41
CA LEU A 96 -10.12 -1.52 9.90
C LEU A 96 -11.38 -1.87 10.71
N GLY A 97 -11.90 -0.91 11.48
CA GLY A 97 -13.17 -1.05 12.20
C GLY A 97 -14.32 -1.39 11.26
N THR A 98 -14.44 -0.68 10.13
CA THR A 98 -15.47 -1.00 9.12
C THR A 98 -15.37 -2.41 8.55
N PHE A 99 -14.18 -3.03 8.52
CA PHE A 99 -14.04 -4.41 8.03
C PHE A 99 -14.32 -5.46 9.10
N LEU A 100 -14.13 -5.14 10.37
CA LEU A 100 -14.39 -6.05 11.49
C LEU A 100 -15.88 -6.11 11.86
N GLU A 101 -16.67 -5.12 11.45
CA GLU A 101 -18.13 -5.07 11.63
C GLU A 101 -18.91 -5.82 10.53
N LEU A 102 -18.22 -6.32 9.49
CA LEU A 102 -18.79 -7.10 8.38
C LEU A 102 -18.61 -8.60 8.60
#